data_AF-A0A6I7WTF7-F1
#
_entry.id   AF-A0A6I7WTF7-F1
#
_cell.length_a   1.000
_cell.length_b   1.000
_cell.length_c   1.000
_cell.angle_alpha   90.00
_cell.angle_beta   90.00
_cell.angle_gamma   90.00
#
_symmetry.space_group_name_H-M   'P 1'
#
loop_
_entity.id
_entity.type
_entity.pdbx_description
1 polymer ?
#
loop_
_entity_poly.entity_id
_entity_poly.type
_entity_poly.pdbx_seq_one_letter_code
_entity_poly.pdbx_strand_id
1 'polypeptide(L)' 'MGKNVILPFLHYRHITALDKLIISHADNDHIGGAKAVLNSIPTAQVLSSAPLQLAAYNATQCYAGYSWV' A
#
# COMPACT_ATOMS: atom_id res chain seq x y z
N MET A 1 5.25 8.94 -7.13
CA MET A 1 5.87 7.83 -7.90
C MET A 1 4.94 6.66 -8.19
N GLY A 2 4.01 6.28 -7.29
CA GLY A 2 3.14 5.10 -7.46
C GLY A 2 2.46 4.96 -8.83
N LYS A 3 1.87 6.04 -9.36
CA LYS A 3 1.21 6.03 -10.68
C LYS A 3 2.14 5.76 -11.88
N ASN A 4 3.43 6.09 -11.78
CA ASN A 4 4.35 6.06 -12.91
C ASN A 4 5.21 4.79 -12.95
N VAL A 5 5.31 4.07 -11.83
CA VAL A 5 6.19 2.88 -11.71
C VAL A 5 5.41 1.69 -11.17
N ILE A 6 4.78 1.84 -10.00
CA ILE A 6 4.11 0.72 -9.32
C ILE A 6 2.86 0.27 -10.08
N LEU A 7 1.99 1.20 -10.49
CA LEU A 7 0.79 0.83 -11.26
C LEU A 7 1.15 0.14 -12.59
N PRO A 8 2.04 0.69 -13.45
CA PRO A 8 2.46 -0.01 -14.66
C PRO A 8 3.04 -1.40 -14.39
N PHE A 9 3.84 -1.56 -13.33
CA PHE A 9 4.39 -2.86 -12.95
C PHE A 9 3.29 -3.85 -12.55
N LEU A 10 2.35 -3.46 -11.67
CA LEU A 10 1.24 -4.32 -11.25
C LEU A 10 0.37 -4.73 -12.44
N HIS A 11 0.06 -3.78 -13.33
CA HIS A 11 -0.69 -4.05 -14.57
C HIS A 11 0.06 -5.01 -15.50
N TYR A 12 1.36 -4.79 -15.72
CA TYR A 12 2.19 -5.70 -16.52
C TYR A 12 2.23 -7.12 -15.95
N ARG A 13 2.20 -7.25 -14.62
CA ARG A 13 2.14 -8.53 -13.92
C ARG A 13 0.73 -9.12 -13.84
N HIS A 14 -0.27 -8.48 -14.45
CA HIS A 14 -1.68 -8.86 -14.37
C HIS A 14 -2.21 -8.96 -12.94
N ILE A 15 -1.64 -8.20 -12.00
CA ILE A 15 -2.12 -8.12 -10.62
C ILE A 15 -3.26 -7.11 -10.60
N THR A 16 -4.47 -7.61 -10.34
CA THR A 16 -5.71 -6.79 -10.35
C THR A 16 -6.22 -6.47 -8.95
N ALA A 17 -5.69 -7.13 -7.91
CA ALA A 17 -6.02 -6.88 -6.51
C ALA A 17 -4.80 -7.21 -5.63
N LEU A 18 -4.77 -6.63 -4.44
CA LEU A 18 -3.78 -6.92 -3.41
C LEU A 18 -4.48 -7.45 -2.17
N ASP A 19 -4.01 -8.59 -1.65
CA ASP A 19 -4.44 -9.06 -0.34
C ASP A 19 -3.97 -8.10 0.75
N LYS A 20 -2.79 -7.49 0.56
CA LYS A 20 -2.23 -6.55 1.52
C LYS A 20 -1.27 -5.55 0.90
N LEU A 21 -1.33 -4.30 1.38
CA LEU A 21 -0.30 -3.28 1.18
C LEU A 21 0.29 -2.91 2.54
N ILE A 22 1.62 -2.95 2.64
CA ILE A 22 2.35 -2.59 3.85
C ILE A 22 3.30 -1.45 3.54
N ILE A 23 3.27 -0.42 4.36
CA ILE A 23 4.13 0.75 4.23
C ILE A 23 4.93 0.89 5.52
N SER A 24 6.25 0.84 5.42
CA SER A 24 7.15 0.82 6.58
C SER A 24 7.12 2.11 7.39
N HIS A 25 7.18 3.28 6.74
CA HIS A 25 7.13 4.60 7.37
C HIS A 25 6.62 5.69 6.42
N ALA A 26 6.47 6.91 6.94
CA ALA A 26 5.78 8.02 6.30
C ALA A 26 6.65 8.86 5.36
N ASP A 27 7.91 8.51 5.17
CA ASP A 27 8.76 9.28 4.25
C ASP A 27 8.31 9.05 2.81
N ASN A 28 8.47 10.09 1.97
CA ASN A 28 7.86 10.13 0.64
C ASN A 28 8.37 9.05 -0.33
N ASP A 29 9.59 8.57 -0.11
CA ASP A 29 10.18 7.43 -0.80
C ASP A 29 9.51 6.09 -0.45
N HIS A 30 8.76 6.04 0.67
CA HIS A 30 7.94 4.89 1.06
C HIS A 30 6.44 5.14 0.83
N ILE A 31 5.85 6.17 1.45
CA ILE A 31 4.39 6.40 1.40
C ILE A 31 3.92 7.11 0.13
N GLY A 32 4.80 7.81 -0.57
CA GLY A 32 4.43 8.77 -1.63
C GLY A 32 3.76 8.15 -2.86
N GLY A 33 3.76 6.82 -2.99
CA GLY A 33 3.01 6.08 -4.00
C GLY A 33 1.68 5.50 -3.55
N ALA A 34 1.43 5.41 -2.23
CA ALA A 34 0.37 4.59 -1.65
C ALA A 34 -1.02 4.98 -2.14
N LYS A 35 -1.37 6.27 -2.09
CA LYS A 35 -2.71 6.76 -2.50
C LYS A 35 -3.01 6.45 -3.97
N ALA A 36 -2.02 6.53 -4.84
CA ALA A 36 -2.19 6.19 -6.26
C ALA A 36 -2.49 4.69 -6.44
N VAL A 37 -1.80 3.83 -5.69
CA VAL A 37 -2.07 2.38 -5.70
C VAL A 37 -3.45 2.09 -5.14
N LEU A 38 -3.78 2.61 -3.95
CA LEU A 38 -5.03 2.35 -3.24
C LEU A 38 -6.28 2.90 -3.96
N ASN A 39 -6.13 3.95 -4.77
CA ASN A 39 -7.22 4.47 -5.60
C ASN A 39 -7.47 3.63 -6.86
N SER A 40 -6.51 2.79 -7.28
CA SER A 40 -6.57 2.08 -8.57
C SER A 40 -6.62 0.56 -8.43
N ILE A 41 -6.08 0.02 -7.35
CA ILE A 41 -6.00 -1.43 -7.11
C ILE A 41 -6.77 -1.74 -5.81
N PRO A 42 -7.88 -2.52 -5.91
CA PRO A 42 -8.55 -3.05 -4.73
C PRO A 42 -7.55 -3.72 -3.79
N THR A 43 -7.54 -3.28 -2.53
CA THR A 43 -6.59 -3.74 -1.51
C THR A 43 -7.35 -4.15 -0.26
N ALA A 44 -7.26 -5.42 0.14
CA ALA A 44 -8.06 -5.95 1.25
C ALA A 44 -7.59 -5.47 2.63
N GLN A 45 -6.28 -5.29 2.83
CA GLN A 45 -5.73 -4.77 4.08
C GLN A 45 -4.59 -3.77 3.82
N VAL A 46 -4.59 -2.67 4.57
CA VAL A 46 -3.50 -1.68 4.57
C VAL A 46 -2.88 -1.60 5.96
N LEU A 47 -1.57 -1.82 6.03
CA LEU A 47 -0.78 -1.69 7.26
C LEU A 47 0.25 -0.57 7.10
N SER A 48 0.41 0.25 8.13
CA SER A 48 1.46 1.29 8.15
C SER A 48 1.88 1.63 9.57
N SER A 49 3.12 2.10 9.77
CA SER A 49 3.51 2.75 11.04
C SER A 49 2.92 4.15 11.20
N ALA A 50 2.33 4.71 10.13
CA ALA A 50 1.67 6.01 10.10
C ALA A 50 0.23 5.89 9.55
N PRO A 51 -0.66 5.11 10.20
CA PRO A 51 -2.00 4.80 9.68
C PRO A 51 -2.88 6.04 9.48
N LEU A 52 -2.71 7.08 10.29
CA LEU A 52 -3.47 8.33 10.19
C LEU A 52 -3.31 9.03 8.84
N GLN A 53 -2.15 8.89 8.16
CA GLN A 53 -1.94 9.49 6.83
C GLN A 53 -2.71 8.77 5.71
N LEU A 54 -3.22 7.57 6.01
CA LEU A 54 -3.98 6.70 5.11
C LEU A 54 -5.34 6.34 5.71
N ALA A 55 -5.88 7.18 6.61
CA ALA A 55 -7.14 6.92 7.29
C ALA A 55 -8.32 6.69 6.31
N ALA A 56 -8.31 7.37 5.16
CA ALA A 56 -9.30 7.18 4.09
C ALA A 56 -9.33 5.76 3.49
N TYR A 57 -8.30 4.95 3.75
CA TYR A 57 -8.13 3.60 3.24
C TYR A 57 -8.16 2.54 4.37
N ASN A 58 -8.74 2.89 5.53
CA ASN A 58 -8.83 2.02 6.70
C ASN A 58 -7.48 1.40 7.10
N ALA A 59 -6.38 2.15 6.93
CA ALA A 59 -5.07 1.67 7.31
C ALA A 59 -4.99 1.46 8.82
N THR A 60 -4.39 0.33 9.22
CA THR A 60 -4.20 -0.03 10.63
C THR A 60 -2.73 -0.03 10.98
N GLN A 61 -2.44 0.09 12.28
CA GLN A 61 -1.07 0.14 12.78
C GLN A 61 -0.33 -1.16 12.44
N CYS A 62 0.85 -1.02 11.85
CA CYS A 62 1.75 -2.14 11.60
C CYS A 62 2.57 -2.45 12.87
N TYR A 63 2.53 -3.71 13.31
CA TYR A 63 3.27 -4.20 14.47
C TYR A 63 4.31 -5.24 14.04
N ALA A 64 5.35 -5.43 14.85
CA ALA A 64 6.26 -6.56 14.66
C ALA A 64 5.52 -7.88 14.92
N GLY A 65 5.89 -8.95 14.19
CA GLY A 65 5.34 -10.29 14.38
C GLY A 65 4.29 -10.74 13.35
N TYR A 66 3.93 -9.91 12.37
CA TYR A 66 3.17 -10.38 11.20
C TYR A 66 3.98 -11.41 10.40
N SER A 67 3.33 -12.48 9.97
CA SER A 67 3.87 -13.52 9.09
C SER A 67 3.08 -13.62 7.78
N TRP A 68 3.72 -14.18 6.76
CA TRP A 68 3.18 -14.40 5.43
C TRP A 68 3.26 -15.91 5.17
N VAL A 69 2.13 -16.54 4.86
CA VAL A 69 2.05 -17.97 4.50
C VAL A 69 1.93 -18.13 3.00
#